data_AF-A0A969F8C5-F1
#
_entry.id   AF-A0A969F8C5-F1
#
_cell.length_a   1.000
_cell.length_b   1.000
_cell.length_c   1.000
_cell.angle_alpha   90.00
_cell.angle_beta   90.00
_cell.angle_gamma   90.00
#
_symmetry.space_group_name_H-M   'P 1'
#
loop_
_entity.id
_entity.type
_entity.pdbx_description
1 polymer ?
#
loop_
_entity_poly.entity_id
_entity_poly.type
_entity_poly.pdbx_seq_one_letter_code
_entity_poly.pdbx_strand_id
1 'polypeptide(L)'
;MESATDTSRPAILEKAWMHHAELDTYADRLSKRHLTLRKWIAILGVVATFLAIITDIYNVRCDDPGLSCQLSLQATLKILLILAPLVVSALAAYTSRDLGDGRWLSMRAGAEEIKKEIYTYRTVLSQYPDRNKWLSNRLANIQRQVYKASGSKLDTEPYKGQIPLYYSPDNANSDAGFSDLTPEEYMRFRLQDQLTWHEGRIVRLTKAKRNLTIAILLMGVAGALLAALGGSFAVWVAFTAALTAAFTGWEELRNRDQTIANYSKVKLELSIIRDYWYGLSTEEQTDSAFYKMVLATENLMFAQNSEWMRSMQEALAGVDDEDKKLVEEMVELSATTHAELQQKLLSESQIVFAQATEQLTAVAADAASTVSGMVTASPTKQWRSTRQWKMR
;
A
#
# COMPACT_ATOMS: atom_id res chain seq x y z
N MET A 1 4.99 -43.49 41.12
CA MET A 1 5.29 -42.82 39.83
C MET A 1 4.91 -41.36 39.98
N GLU A 2 5.75 -40.62 40.71
CA GLU A 2 5.71 -39.16 40.72
C GLU A 2 6.32 -38.67 39.42
N SER A 3 5.54 -37.89 38.68
CA SER A 3 5.99 -37.14 37.52
C SER A 3 7.20 -36.28 37.93
N ALA A 4 8.34 -36.52 37.30
CA ALA A 4 9.50 -35.65 37.39
C ALA A 4 9.07 -34.25 36.96
N THR A 5 8.99 -33.35 37.93
CA THR A 5 8.64 -31.95 37.79
C THR A 5 9.65 -31.23 36.89
N ASP A 6 9.18 -30.84 35.71
CA ASP A 6 9.49 -29.62 34.95
C ASP A 6 10.76 -28.89 35.39
N THR A 7 11.89 -29.23 34.76
CA THR A 7 13.15 -28.49 34.85
C THR A 7 12.91 -27.05 34.40
N SER A 8 13.03 -26.14 35.36
CA SER A 8 12.58 -24.74 35.33
C SER A 8 12.91 -24.00 34.03
N ARG A 9 11.89 -23.67 33.24
CA ARG A 9 11.99 -22.69 32.16
C ARG A 9 12.51 -21.36 32.74
N PRO A 10 13.62 -20.80 32.25
CA PRO A 10 14.11 -19.53 32.77
C PRO A 10 13.10 -18.43 32.46
N ALA A 11 12.44 -17.88 33.48
CA ALA A 11 11.40 -16.87 33.32
C ALA A 11 11.85 -15.64 32.52
N ILE A 12 13.15 -15.34 32.49
CA ILE A 12 13.71 -14.25 31.67
C ILE A 12 13.76 -14.59 30.17
N LEU A 13 14.09 -15.84 29.81
CA LEU A 13 14.07 -16.29 28.41
C LEU A 13 12.66 -16.33 27.87
N GLU A 14 11.70 -16.75 28.70
CA GLU A 14 10.28 -16.72 28.35
C GLU A 14 9.82 -15.30 28.01
N LYS A 15 10.15 -14.32 28.87
CA LYS A 15 9.88 -12.90 28.60
C LYS A 15 10.59 -12.41 27.33
N ALA A 16 11.83 -12.81 27.10
CA ALA A 16 12.58 -12.43 25.91
C ALA A 16 11.89 -12.96 24.63
N TRP A 17 11.52 -14.24 24.61
CA TRP A 17 10.79 -14.84 23.49
C TRP A 17 9.42 -14.22 23.28
N MET A 18 8.70 -13.89 24.36
CA MET A 18 7.43 -13.21 24.29
C MET A 18 7.57 -11.82 23.65
N HIS A 19 8.53 -11.01 24.09
CA HIS A 19 8.78 -9.69 23.49
C HIS A 19 9.26 -9.79 22.04
N HIS A 20 10.09 -10.79 21.71
CA HIS A 20 10.45 -11.08 20.33
C HIS A 20 9.19 -11.36 19.49
N ALA A 21 8.29 -12.21 19.98
CA ALA A 21 7.04 -12.57 19.29
C ALA A 21 6.09 -11.39 19.11
N GLU A 22 5.92 -10.58 20.14
CA GLU A 22 5.11 -9.36 20.10
C GLU A 22 5.61 -8.42 19.01
N LEU A 23 6.91 -8.11 19.02
CA LEU A 23 7.51 -7.20 18.05
C LEU A 23 7.48 -7.78 16.62
N ASP A 24 7.81 -9.06 16.47
CA ASP A 24 7.88 -9.70 15.15
C ASP A 24 6.51 -9.82 14.47
N THR A 25 5.52 -10.35 15.20
CA THR A 25 4.17 -10.52 14.64
C THR A 25 3.49 -9.20 14.34
N TYR A 26 3.75 -8.18 15.17
CA TYR A 26 3.21 -6.85 14.94
C TYR A 26 3.89 -6.16 13.75
N ALA A 27 5.22 -6.28 13.62
CA ALA A 27 5.96 -5.80 12.45
C ALA A 27 5.45 -6.46 11.15
N ASP A 28 5.25 -7.79 11.16
CA ASP A 28 4.72 -8.52 10.01
C ASP A 28 3.30 -8.05 9.65
N ARG A 29 2.40 -7.88 10.63
CA ARG A 29 1.04 -7.37 10.41
C ARG A 29 1.03 -5.98 9.78
N LEU A 30 1.82 -5.06 10.32
CA LEU A 30 1.92 -3.70 9.79
C LEU A 30 2.52 -3.68 8.37
N SER A 31 3.58 -4.46 8.13
CA SER A 31 4.20 -4.54 6.80
C SER A 31 3.23 -5.09 5.75
N LYS A 32 2.45 -6.13 6.09
CA LYS A 32 1.40 -6.70 5.22
C LYS A 32 0.28 -5.71 4.97
N ARG A 33 -0.13 -4.95 5.97
CA ARG A 33 -1.16 -3.90 5.82
C ARG A 33 -0.67 -2.81 4.86
N HIS A 34 0.56 -2.33 5.05
CA HIS A 34 1.17 -1.34 4.16
C HIS A 34 1.23 -1.82 2.70
N LEU A 35 1.75 -3.04 2.49
CA LEU A 35 1.85 -3.62 1.14
C LEU A 35 0.48 -3.89 0.51
N THR A 36 -0.50 -4.33 1.30
CA THR A 36 -1.86 -4.55 0.81
C THR A 36 -2.51 -3.24 0.36
N LEU A 37 -2.34 -2.15 1.11
CA LEU A 37 -2.89 -0.84 0.73
C LEU A 37 -2.23 -0.29 -0.53
N ARG A 38 -0.89 -0.37 -0.64
CA ARG A 38 -0.17 -0.01 -1.87
C ARG A 38 -0.63 -0.82 -3.08
N LYS A 39 -0.87 -2.13 -2.90
CA LYS A 39 -1.43 -2.99 -3.94
C LYS A 39 -2.82 -2.50 -4.38
N TRP A 40 -3.68 -2.11 -3.44
CA TRP A 40 -5.00 -1.56 -3.77
C TRP A 40 -4.93 -0.23 -4.51
N ILE A 41 -4.03 0.67 -4.11
CA ILE A 41 -3.78 1.94 -4.83
C ILE A 41 -3.41 1.67 -6.29
N ALA A 42 -2.47 0.76 -6.54
CA ALA A 42 -2.07 0.38 -7.90
C ALA A 42 -3.23 -0.25 -8.70
N ILE A 43 -4.01 -1.15 -8.09
CA ILE A 43 -5.18 -1.76 -8.73
C ILE A 43 -6.23 -0.71 -9.09
N LEU A 44 -6.54 0.20 -8.17
CA LEU A 44 -7.52 1.26 -8.39
C LEU A 44 -7.07 2.21 -9.51
N GLY A 45 -5.78 2.53 -9.61
CA GLY A 45 -5.22 3.29 -10.73
C GLY A 45 -5.48 2.61 -12.08
N VAL A 46 -5.19 1.32 -12.19
CA VAL A 46 -5.46 0.54 -13.42
C VAL A 46 -6.96 0.48 -13.73
N VAL A 47 -7.80 0.28 -12.71
CA VAL A 47 -9.26 0.26 -12.87
C VAL A 47 -9.79 1.62 -13.33
N ALA A 48 -9.25 2.72 -12.82
CA ALA A 48 -9.61 4.07 -13.25
C ALA A 48 -9.31 4.27 -14.74
N THR A 49 -8.12 3.86 -15.21
CA THR A 49 -7.77 3.90 -16.65
C THR A 49 -8.72 3.05 -17.49
N PHE A 50 -9.06 1.84 -17.01
CA PHE A 50 -10.02 0.99 -17.69
C PHE A 50 -11.41 1.63 -17.79
N LEU A 51 -11.91 2.21 -16.70
CA LEU A 51 -13.20 2.91 -16.67
C LEU A 51 -13.22 4.13 -17.60
N ALA A 52 -12.10 4.85 -17.70
CA ALA A 52 -11.95 5.98 -18.62
C ALA A 52 -12.12 5.54 -20.08
N ILE A 53 -11.43 4.45 -20.46
CA ILE A 53 -11.50 3.86 -21.80
C ILE A 53 -12.94 3.39 -22.12
N ILE A 54 -13.57 2.68 -21.18
CA ILE A 54 -14.95 2.21 -21.34
C ILE A 54 -15.91 3.39 -21.51
N THR A 55 -15.75 4.43 -20.69
CA THR A 55 -16.60 5.63 -20.75
C THR A 55 -16.46 6.35 -22.09
N ASP A 56 -15.25 6.44 -22.65
CA ASP A 56 -14.99 7.04 -23.96
C ASP A 56 -15.65 6.25 -25.10
N ILE A 57 -15.49 4.92 -25.10
CA ILE A 57 -16.09 4.02 -26.11
C ILE A 57 -17.62 4.13 -26.13
N TYR A 58 -18.26 4.21 -24.95
CA TYR A 58 -19.73 4.31 -24.84
C TYR A 58 -20.27 5.74 -24.94
N ASN A 59 -19.42 6.77 -25.01
CA ASN A 59 -19.85 8.16 -25.19
C ASN A 59 -20.31 8.46 -26.63
N VAL A 60 -20.23 7.49 -27.54
CA VAL A 60 -20.64 7.61 -28.94
C VAL A 60 -22.18 7.66 -29.06
N ARG A 61 -22.69 8.90 -29.19
CA ARG A 61 -24.01 9.35 -29.68
C ARG A 61 -25.19 8.38 -29.51
N CYS A 62 -25.98 8.64 -28.47
CA CYS A 62 -27.37 8.20 -28.39
C CYS A 62 -28.26 9.35 -28.87
N ASP A 63 -28.53 9.41 -30.19
CA ASP A 63 -29.55 10.31 -30.76
C ASP A 63 -30.96 9.66 -30.70
N ASP A 64 -31.10 8.45 -30.15
CA ASP A 64 -32.38 7.75 -30.05
C ASP A 64 -33.11 8.03 -28.71
N PRO A 65 -34.29 8.68 -28.73
CA PRO A 65 -35.02 9.13 -27.53
C PRO A 65 -35.73 8.01 -26.73
N GLY A 66 -35.48 6.72 -27.02
CA GLY A 66 -36.30 5.61 -26.55
C GLY A 66 -35.78 4.77 -25.37
N LEU A 67 -34.50 4.87 -24.96
CA LEU A 67 -33.91 3.99 -23.94
C LEU A 67 -33.49 4.72 -22.66
N SER A 68 -34.41 4.81 -21.69
CA SER A 68 -34.16 5.27 -20.32
C SER A 68 -33.17 4.40 -19.52
N CYS A 69 -32.82 3.20 -20.00
CA CYS A 69 -31.84 2.30 -19.37
C CYS A 69 -30.38 2.71 -19.61
N GLN A 70 -30.09 3.51 -20.65
CA GLN A 70 -28.72 3.88 -21.03
C GLN A 70 -28.20 5.12 -20.26
N LEU A 71 -29.11 6.00 -19.81
CA LEU A 71 -28.76 7.17 -18.98
C LEU A 71 -28.20 6.78 -17.60
N SER A 72 -28.73 5.70 -16.99
CA SER A 72 -28.29 5.27 -15.66
C SER A 72 -26.88 4.66 -15.69
N LEU A 73 -26.53 3.90 -16.73
CA LEU A 73 -25.21 3.31 -16.88
C LEU A 73 -24.13 4.38 -17.11
N GLN A 74 -24.37 5.33 -18.00
CA GLN A 74 -23.42 6.41 -18.28
C GLN A 74 -23.22 7.32 -17.06
N ALA A 75 -24.30 7.64 -16.33
CA ALA A 75 -24.20 8.38 -15.07
C ALA A 75 -23.37 7.60 -14.03
N THR A 76 -23.60 6.29 -13.90
CA THR A 76 -22.86 5.43 -12.97
C THR A 76 -21.37 5.37 -13.31
N LEU A 77 -21.01 5.22 -14.59
CA LEU A 77 -19.61 5.21 -15.03
C LEU A 77 -18.90 6.54 -14.76
N LYS A 78 -19.56 7.68 -15.03
CA LYS A 78 -19.03 9.01 -14.71
C LYS A 78 -18.80 9.19 -13.22
N ILE A 79 -19.74 8.75 -12.38
CA ILE A 79 -19.61 8.79 -10.92
C ILE A 79 -18.41 7.94 -10.47
N LEU A 80 -18.27 6.72 -10.98
CA LEU A 80 -17.15 5.84 -10.65
C LEU A 80 -15.80 6.42 -11.07
N LEU A 81 -15.74 7.07 -12.24
CA LEU A 81 -14.53 7.71 -12.75
C LEU A 81 -14.08 8.90 -11.88
N ILE A 82 -15.02 9.64 -11.29
CA ILE A 82 -14.72 10.72 -10.33
C ILE A 82 -14.35 10.14 -8.95
N LEU A 83 -15.05 9.09 -8.50
CA LEU A 83 -14.79 8.48 -7.19
C LEU A 83 -13.45 7.75 -7.12
N ALA A 84 -13.02 7.10 -8.20
CA ALA A 84 -11.78 6.33 -8.20
C ALA A 84 -10.53 7.13 -7.78
N PRO A 85 -10.19 8.29 -8.39
CA PRO A 85 -9.04 9.09 -7.97
C PRO A 85 -9.23 9.65 -6.55
N LEU A 86 -10.44 10.03 -6.13
CA LEU A 86 -10.71 10.48 -4.76
C LEU A 86 -10.41 9.39 -3.72
N VAL A 87 -10.82 8.15 -4.00
CA VAL A 87 -10.53 7.00 -3.13
C VAL A 87 -9.03 6.71 -3.12
N VAL A 88 -8.35 6.79 -4.27
CA VAL A 88 -6.88 6.63 -4.36
C VAL A 88 -6.17 7.69 -3.52
N SER A 89 -6.52 8.97 -3.64
CA SER A 89 -5.93 10.05 -2.85
C SER A 89 -6.20 9.88 -1.35
N ALA A 90 -7.44 9.51 -0.96
CA ALA A 90 -7.77 9.24 0.43
C ALA A 90 -6.98 8.05 1.00
N LEU A 91 -6.80 6.98 0.23
CA LEU A 91 -5.97 5.83 0.60
C LEU A 91 -4.49 6.21 0.71
N ALA A 92 -3.97 6.99 -0.24
CA ALA A 92 -2.58 7.45 -0.23
C ALA A 92 -2.30 8.32 1.02
N ALA A 93 -3.18 9.27 1.31
CA ALA A 93 -3.10 10.12 2.51
C ALA A 93 -3.23 9.30 3.80
N TYR A 94 -4.08 8.27 3.81
CA TYR A 94 -4.18 7.35 4.94
C TYR A 94 -2.88 6.55 5.12
N THR A 95 -2.29 6.04 4.04
CA THR A 95 -1.06 5.26 4.10
C THR A 95 0.15 6.08 4.52
N SER A 96 0.30 7.32 4.05
CA SER A 96 1.41 8.20 4.44
C SER A 96 1.34 8.53 5.93
N ARG A 97 0.16 8.95 6.41
CA ARG A 97 -0.02 9.36 7.81
C ARG A 97 0.15 8.22 8.82
N ASP A 98 -0.44 7.05 8.56
CA ASP A 98 -0.50 5.99 9.58
C ASP A 98 0.61 4.94 9.43
N LEU A 99 1.15 4.75 8.22
CA LEU A 99 2.08 3.66 7.90
C LEU A 99 3.41 4.15 7.28
N GLY A 100 3.53 5.44 6.94
CA GLY A 100 4.72 6.04 6.31
C GLY A 100 5.95 6.09 7.23
N ASP A 101 5.75 6.24 8.54
CA ASP A 101 6.82 6.36 9.53
C ASP A 101 7.75 5.14 9.64
N GLY A 102 7.47 4.04 8.93
CA GLY A 102 8.32 2.85 8.96
C GLY A 102 8.38 2.18 10.34
N ARG A 103 7.41 2.43 11.24
CA ARG A 103 7.39 1.87 12.62
C ARG A 103 7.60 0.36 12.68
N TRP A 104 7.05 -0.35 11.70
CA TRP A 104 7.20 -1.79 11.54
C TRP A 104 8.66 -2.22 11.33
N LEU A 105 9.51 -1.36 10.73
CA LEU A 105 10.94 -1.58 10.61
C LEU A 105 11.61 -1.50 11.98
N SER A 106 11.31 -0.48 12.78
CA SER A 106 11.86 -0.37 14.14
C SER A 106 11.46 -1.54 15.04
N MET A 107 10.23 -2.04 14.90
CA MET A 107 9.77 -3.24 15.62
C MET A 107 10.50 -4.49 15.14
N ARG A 108 10.68 -4.65 13.82
CA ARG A 108 11.48 -5.74 13.25
C ARG A 108 12.95 -5.66 13.70
N ALA A 109 13.51 -4.45 13.83
CA ALA A 109 14.85 -4.20 14.38
C ALA A 109 14.97 -4.77 15.79
N GLY A 110 14.05 -4.34 16.67
CA GLY A 110 14.03 -4.78 18.06
C GLY A 110 13.79 -6.27 18.19
N ALA A 111 12.93 -6.86 17.35
CA ALA A 111 12.70 -8.29 17.34
C ALA A 111 13.99 -9.07 17.02
N GLU A 112 14.71 -8.70 15.96
CA GLU A 112 15.97 -9.37 15.60
C GLU A 112 17.09 -9.09 16.61
N GLU A 113 17.11 -7.91 17.22
CA GLU A 113 18.04 -7.61 18.32
C GLU A 113 17.75 -8.49 19.53
N ILE A 114 16.50 -8.62 19.96
CA ILE A 114 16.14 -9.54 21.06
C ILE A 114 16.54 -10.96 20.72
N LYS A 115 16.28 -11.42 19.49
CA LYS A 115 16.66 -12.77 19.05
C LYS A 115 18.18 -12.98 19.14
N LYS A 116 18.96 -12.01 18.69
CA LYS A 116 20.43 -11.98 18.83
C LYS A 116 20.87 -12.15 20.29
N GLU A 117 20.25 -11.40 21.21
CA GLU A 117 20.59 -11.45 22.63
C GLU A 117 20.13 -12.76 23.30
N ILE A 118 19.02 -13.37 22.85
CA ILE A 118 18.59 -14.70 23.30
C ILE A 118 19.65 -15.75 22.94
N TYR A 119 20.13 -15.77 21.70
CA TYR A 119 21.15 -16.74 21.30
C TYR A 119 22.48 -16.48 21.99
N THR A 120 22.87 -15.21 22.19
CA THR A 120 24.07 -14.83 22.95
C THR A 120 23.97 -15.28 24.42
N TYR A 121 22.79 -15.13 25.03
CA TYR A 121 22.51 -15.58 26.40
C TYR A 121 22.68 -17.10 26.55
N ARG A 122 22.16 -17.86 25.58
CA ARG A 122 22.14 -19.34 25.58
C ARG A 122 23.48 -19.99 25.24
N THR A 123 24.46 -19.20 24.78
CA THR A 123 25.75 -19.69 24.29
C THR A 123 26.91 -19.04 25.05
N VAL A 124 27.26 -17.81 24.68
CA VAL A 124 28.41 -17.05 25.19
C VAL A 124 28.26 -16.77 26.69
N LEU A 125 27.05 -16.49 27.15
CA LEU A 125 26.80 -16.18 28.57
C LEU A 125 26.34 -17.39 29.38
N SER A 126 26.41 -18.61 28.83
CA SER A 126 25.97 -19.84 29.52
C SER A 126 26.62 -20.02 30.89
N GLN A 127 27.92 -19.71 30.99
CA GLN A 127 28.71 -19.85 32.21
C GLN A 127 28.68 -18.60 33.11
N TYR A 128 28.02 -17.51 32.69
CA TYR A 128 28.07 -16.23 33.40
C TYR A 128 27.00 -16.15 34.51
N PRO A 129 27.37 -15.96 35.80
CA PRO A 129 26.41 -16.00 36.91
C PRO A 129 25.29 -14.94 36.80
N ASP A 130 25.63 -13.72 36.35
CA ASP A 130 24.72 -12.57 36.26
C ASP A 130 24.00 -12.46 34.91
N ARG A 131 23.98 -13.53 34.09
CA ARG A 131 23.38 -13.52 32.75
C ARG A 131 21.91 -13.08 32.71
N ASN A 132 21.13 -13.44 33.75
CA ASN A 132 19.73 -13.04 33.87
C ASN A 132 19.56 -11.52 33.98
N LYS A 133 20.39 -10.90 34.82
CA LYS A 133 20.41 -9.44 35.03
C LYS A 133 20.88 -8.73 33.76
N TRP A 134 21.89 -9.29 33.10
CA TRP A 134 22.36 -8.77 31.81
C TRP A 134 21.25 -8.77 30.76
N LEU A 135 20.55 -9.91 30.57
CA LEU A 135 19.49 -10.01 29.56
C LEU A 135 18.33 -9.07 29.89
N SER A 136 17.91 -8.99 31.16
CA SER A 136 16.87 -8.06 31.58
C SER A 136 17.20 -6.60 31.27
N ASN A 137 18.44 -6.16 31.58
CA ASN A 137 18.90 -4.81 31.24
C ASN A 137 18.92 -4.58 29.73
N ARG A 138 19.33 -5.59 28.96
CA ARG A 138 19.40 -5.50 27.52
C ARG A 138 18.03 -5.40 26.87
N LEU A 139 17.07 -6.22 27.30
CA LEU A 139 15.68 -6.15 26.86
C LEU A 139 15.08 -4.77 27.14
N ALA A 140 15.29 -4.21 28.33
CA ALA A 140 14.79 -2.88 28.67
C ALA A 140 15.40 -1.79 27.76
N ASN A 141 16.68 -1.91 27.40
CA ASN A 141 17.32 -0.98 26.47
C ASN A 141 16.74 -1.09 25.06
N ILE A 142 16.54 -2.31 24.55
CA ILE A 142 15.95 -2.55 23.23
C ILE A 142 14.52 -1.99 23.19
N GLN A 143 13.70 -2.28 24.19
CA GLN A 143 12.33 -1.76 24.28
C GLN A 143 12.28 -0.22 24.26
N ARG A 144 13.19 0.46 25.00
CA ARG A 144 13.28 1.91 24.98
C ARG A 144 13.68 2.45 23.61
N GLN A 145 14.61 1.77 22.91
CA GLN A 145 15.01 2.15 21.56
C GLN A 145 13.86 1.98 20.57
N VAL A 146 13.15 0.85 20.61
CA VAL A 146 11.97 0.59 19.78
C VAL A 146 10.87 1.62 20.06
N TYR A 147 10.61 1.93 21.34
CA TYR A 147 9.60 2.94 21.72
C TYR A 147 9.93 4.33 21.15
N LYS A 148 11.19 4.76 21.29
CA LYS A 148 11.67 6.04 20.73
C LYS A 148 11.57 6.05 19.20
N ALA A 149 12.04 5.00 18.55
CA ALA A 149 12.02 4.89 17.10
C ALA A 149 10.59 4.78 16.53
N SER A 150 9.63 4.26 17.31
CA SER A 150 8.22 4.15 16.93
C SER A 150 7.40 5.41 17.20
N GLY A 151 8.05 6.56 17.46
CA GLY A 151 7.37 7.83 17.70
C GLY A 151 6.58 7.87 19.01
N SER A 152 7.06 7.16 20.05
CA SER A 152 6.40 7.07 21.37
C SER A 152 5.02 6.40 21.38
N LYS A 153 4.68 5.66 20.32
CA LYS A 153 3.46 4.85 20.22
C LYS A 153 3.84 3.38 20.15
N LEU A 154 3.36 2.60 21.11
CA LEU A 154 3.58 1.15 21.15
C LEU A 154 2.25 0.47 21.42
N ASP A 155 1.38 0.51 20.41
CA ASP A 155 0.05 -0.10 20.46
C ASP A 155 0.16 -1.59 20.08
N THR A 156 0.96 -2.34 20.84
CA THR A 156 1.14 -3.78 20.64
C THR A 156 0.10 -4.56 21.41
N GLU A 157 -0.64 -5.42 20.72
CA GLU A 157 -1.46 -6.43 21.38
C GLU A 157 -0.54 -7.49 22.02
N PRO A 158 -0.83 -7.93 23.26
CA PRO A 158 -0.09 -9.04 23.87
C PRO A 158 -0.13 -10.27 22.97
N TYR A 159 1.03 -10.88 22.74
CA TYR A 159 1.13 -12.10 21.95
C TYR A 159 0.52 -13.28 22.72
N LYS A 160 -0.36 -14.05 22.07
CA LYS A 160 -1.09 -15.18 22.68
C LYS A 160 -0.68 -16.55 22.09
N GLY A 161 0.27 -16.57 21.17
CA GLY A 161 0.69 -17.80 20.49
C GLY A 161 1.75 -18.58 21.27
N GLN A 162 2.23 -19.66 20.66
CA GLN A 162 3.34 -20.43 21.20
C GLN A 162 4.66 -19.65 21.10
N ILE A 163 5.48 -19.81 22.13
CA ILE A 163 6.86 -19.34 22.19
C ILE A 163 7.80 -20.54 22.37
N PRO A 164 8.98 -20.56 21.72
CA PRO A 164 9.44 -19.65 20.65
C PRO A 164 8.57 -19.70 19.39
N LEU A 165 8.60 -18.66 18.55
CA LEU A 165 7.90 -18.69 17.27
C LEU A 165 8.47 -19.80 16.40
N TYR A 166 7.60 -20.49 15.67
CA TYR A 166 7.94 -21.57 14.75
C TYR A 166 8.52 -22.83 15.42
N TYR A 167 8.46 -22.94 16.75
CA TYR A 167 8.74 -24.19 17.43
C TYR A 167 7.67 -25.23 17.07
N SER A 168 8.12 -26.39 16.61
CA SER A 168 7.26 -27.54 16.34
C SER A 168 7.76 -28.73 17.17
N PRO A 169 6.96 -29.22 18.14
CA PRO A 169 7.38 -30.32 19.00
C PRO A 169 7.60 -31.63 18.22
N ASP A 170 6.95 -31.77 17.07
CA ASP A 170 7.03 -32.96 16.22
C ASP A 170 8.30 -32.98 15.35
N ASN A 171 9.03 -31.86 15.27
CA ASN A 171 10.22 -31.74 14.44
C ASN A 171 11.48 -31.81 15.31
N ALA A 172 12.25 -32.88 15.18
CA ALA A 172 13.53 -33.06 15.87
C ALA A 172 14.58 -31.98 15.56
N ASN A 173 14.41 -31.24 14.46
CA ASN A 173 15.26 -30.10 14.10
C ASN A 173 14.73 -28.77 14.64
N SER A 174 13.71 -28.77 15.48
CA SER A 174 13.14 -27.57 16.08
C SER A 174 13.70 -27.32 17.48
N ASP A 175 14.12 -26.08 17.72
CA ASP A 175 14.69 -25.65 18.99
C ASP A 175 13.59 -25.22 19.97
N ALA A 176 13.55 -25.84 21.15
CA ALA A 176 12.63 -25.48 22.21
C ALA A 176 12.91 -24.07 22.78
N GLY A 177 14.13 -23.54 22.61
CA GLY A 177 14.47 -22.15 22.88
C GLY A 177 14.84 -21.79 24.33
N PHE A 178 14.75 -22.74 25.27
CA PHE A 178 14.90 -22.47 26.71
C PHE A 178 16.17 -23.03 27.34
N SER A 179 16.84 -23.97 26.68
CA SER A 179 18.10 -24.57 27.15
C SER A 179 19.31 -23.82 26.61
N ASP A 180 20.42 -23.92 27.34
CA ASP A 180 21.72 -23.54 26.79
C ASP A 180 22.07 -24.44 25.59
N LEU A 181 22.83 -23.90 24.64
CA LEU A 181 23.11 -24.55 23.36
C LEU A 181 24.56 -25.00 23.28
N THR A 182 24.78 -26.25 22.86
CA THR A 182 26.11 -26.70 22.45
C THR A 182 26.49 -26.12 21.08
N PRO A 183 27.78 -26.20 20.68
CA PRO A 183 28.20 -25.74 19.36
C PRO A 183 27.43 -26.37 18.20
N GLU A 184 27.15 -27.67 18.27
CA GLU A 184 26.42 -28.43 17.25
C GLU A 184 24.95 -28.02 17.20
N GLU A 185 24.34 -27.81 18.36
CA GLU A 185 22.95 -27.37 18.46
C GLU A 185 22.79 -25.94 17.93
N TYR A 186 23.70 -25.03 18.27
CA TYR A 186 23.71 -23.68 17.72
C TYR A 186 23.89 -23.71 16.20
N MET A 187 24.84 -24.50 15.69
CA MET A 187 25.07 -24.65 14.26
C MET A 187 23.80 -25.12 13.54
N ARG A 188 23.14 -26.16 14.06
CA ARG A 188 21.92 -26.73 13.49
C ARG A 188 20.74 -25.76 13.55
N PHE A 189 20.41 -25.28 14.74
CA PHE A 189 19.17 -24.54 15.01
C PHE A 189 19.23 -23.08 14.60
N ARG A 190 20.42 -22.48 14.58
CA ARG A 190 20.58 -21.05 14.30
C ARG A 190 21.28 -20.79 13.00
N LEU A 191 22.50 -21.29 12.80
CA LEU A 191 23.28 -20.93 11.62
C LEU A 191 22.71 -21.60 10.36
N GLN A 192 22.51 -22.91 10.39
CA GLN A 192 22.10 -23.69 9.22
C GLN A 192 20.65 -23.44 8.84
N ASP A 193 19.75 -23.30 9.83
CA ASP A 193 18.38 -22.82 9.60
C ASP A 193 18.37 -21.49 8.83
N GLN A 194 19.20 -20.53 9.23
CA GLN A 194 19.27 -19.23 8.57
C GLN A 194 19.86 -19.32 7.17
N LEU A 195 20.87 -20.17 6.94
CA LEU A 195 21.38 -20.43 5.59
C LEU A 195 20.29 -20.98 4.66
N THR A 196 19.56 -22.01 5.10
CA THR A 196 18.48 -22.62 4.32
C THR A 196 17.35 -21.63 4.07
N TRP A 197 16.99 -20.82 5.08
CA TRP A 197 15.98 -19.78 4.93
C TRP A 197 16.38 -18.74 3.88
N HIS A 198 17.62 -18.22 3.95
CA HIS A 198 18.12 -17.21 3.00
C HIS A 198 18.22 -17.76 1.58
N GLU A 199 18.71 -18.99 1.41
CA GLU A 199 18.76 -19.66 0.11
C GLU A 199 17.37 -19.82 -0.51
N GLY A 200 16.42 -20.36 0.26
CA GLY A 200 15.04 -20.50 -0.19
C GLY A 200 14.37 -19.16 -0.47
N ARG A 201 14.77 -18.09 0.23
CA ARG A 201 14.25 -16.73 0.00
C ARG A 201 14.79 -16.13 -1.29
N ILE A 202 16.08 -16.27 -1.58
CA ILE A 202 16.71 -15.83 -2.83
C ILE A 202 15.99 -16.47 -4.02
N VAL A 203 15.83 -17.80 -4.03
CA VAL A 203 15.19 -18.51 -5.14
C VAL A 203 13.76 -18.01 -5.39
N ARG A 204 12.97 -17.82 -4.32
CA ARG A 204 11.60 -17.31 -4.44
C ARG A 204 11.55 -15.88 -4.97
N LEU A 205 12.42 -15.00 -4.49
CA LEU A 205 12.47 -13.62 -4.94
C LEU A 205 12.93 -13.49 -6.38
N THR A 206 13.94 -14.24 -6.81
CA THR A 206 14.42 -14.27 -8.19
C THR A 206 13.34 -14.76 -9.15
N LYS A 207 12.61 -15.84 -8.78
CA LYS A 207 11.47 -16.31 -9.58
C LYS A 207 10.36 -15.26 -9.68
N ALA A 208 10.01 -14.63 -8.56
CA ALA A 208 8.98 -13.59 -8.53
C ALA A 208 9.37 -12.36 -9.36
N LYS A 209 10.63 -11.91 -9.26
CA LYS A 209 11.17 -10.82 -10.09
C LYS A 209 11.06 -11.17 -11.57
N ARG A 210 11.59 -12.33 -11.98
CA ARG A 210 11.54 -12.79 -13.38
C ARG A 210 10.12 -12.80 -13.92
N ASN A 211 9.17 -13.34 -13.16
CA ASN A 211 7.77 -13.38 -13.59
C ASN A 211 7.17 -11.98 -13.78
N LEU A 212 7.49 -11.03 -12.91
CA LEU A 212 7.02 -9.64 -13.04
C LEU A 212 7.69 -8.92 -14.22
N THR A 213 8.99 -9.11 -14.44
CA THR A 213 9.71 -8.56 -15.60
C THR A 213 9.13 -9.08 -16.91
N ILE A 214 8.81 -10.38 -16.99
CA ILE A 214 8.14 -10.95 -18.16
C ILE A 214 6.76 -10.30 -18.36
N ALA A 215 5.99 -10.10 -17.30
CA ALA A 215 4.68 -9.44 -17.40
C ALA A 215 4.80 -7.99 -17.93
N ILE A 216 5.77 -7.21 -17.43
CA ILE A 216 6.07 -5.84 -17.89
C ILE A 216 6.38 -5.83 -19.39
N LEU A 217 7.29 -6.72 -19.83
CA LEU A 217 7.66 -6.81 -21.25
C LEU A 217 6.48 -7.21 -22.14
N LEU A 218 5.67 -8.17 -21.70
CA LEU A 218 4.48 -8.61 -22.44
C LEU A 218 3.45 -7.48 -22.57
N MET A 219 3.23 -6.69 -21.51
CA MET A 219 2.32 -5.53 -21.57
C MET A 219 2.86 -4.44 -22.51
N GLY A 220 4.17 -4.17 -22.48
CA GLY A 220 4.80 -3.21 -23.40
C GLY A 220 4.68 -3.62 -24.87
N VAL A 221 4.95 -4.91 -25.18
CA VAL A 221 4.78 -5.45 -26.53
C VAL A 221 3.32 -5.43 -26.96
N ALA A 222 2.39 -5.81 -26.08
CA ALA A 222 0.97 -5.75 -26.36
C ALA A 222 0.50 -4.32 -26.69
N GLY A 223 0.96 -3.32 -25.94
CA GLY A 223 0.68 -1.91 -26.21
C GLY A 223 1.18 -1.46 -27.57
N ALA A 224 2.42 -1.82 -27.93
CA ALA A 224 2.99 -1.49 -29.23
C ALA A 224 2.22 -2.15 -30.39
N LEU A 225 1.80 -3.41 -30.24
CA LEU A 225 0.99 -4.12 -31.23
C LEU A 225 -0.40 -3.48 -31.39
N LEU A 226 -1.07 -3.14 -30.29
CA LEU A 226 -2.37 -2.46 -30.32
C LEU A 226 -2.28 -1.10 -31.02
N ALA A 227 -1.20 -0.34 -30.78
CA ALA A 227 -0.95 0.93 -31.46
C ALA A 227 -0.75 0.75 -32.97
N ALA A 228 0.02 -0.27 -33.38
CA ALA A 228 0.29 -0.55 -34.79
C ALA A 228 -0.96 -1.01 -35.57
N LEU A 229 -1.87 -1.74 -34.93
CA LEU A 229 -3.13 -2.17 -35.53
C LEU A 229 -4.10 -1.00 -35.75
N GLY A 230 -3.98 0.08 -34.98
CA GLY A 230 -4.79 1.29 -35.12
C GLY A 230 -6.29 1.07 -34.90
N GLY A 231 -7.11 2.01 -35.38
CA GLY A 231 -8.57 1.94 -35.28
C GLY A 231 -9.08 1.92 -33.84
N SER A 232 -10.05 1.04 -33.55
CA SER A 232 -10.65 0.89 -32.21
C SER A 232 -9.70 0.26 -31.18
N PHE A 233 -8.59 -0.34 -31.60
CA PHE A 233 -7.60 -0.92 -30.70
C PHE A 233 -6.67 0.13 -30.07
N ALA A 234 -6.55 1.30 -30.69
CA ALA A 234 -5.66 2.37 -30.20
C ALA A 234 -6.03 2.85 -28.79
N VAL A 235 -7.32 2.82 -28.43
CA VAL A 235 -7.80 3.24 -27.10
C VAL A 235 -7.25 2.31 -25.98
N TRP A 236 -7.00 1.03 -26.29
CA TRP A 236 -6.48 0.05 -25.33
C TRP A 236 -4.97 0.21 -25.03
N VAL A 237 -4.25 1.02 -25.81
CA VAL A 237 -2.83 1.32 -25.57
C VAL A 237 -2.65 1.95 -24.19
N ALA A 238 -3.52 2.89 -23.81
CA ALA A 238 -3.51 3.53 -22.50
C ALA A 238 -3.67 2.51 -21.35
N PHE A 239 -4.49 1.48 -21.53
CA PHE A 239 -4.67 0.42 -20.53
C PHE A 239 -3.39 -0.40 -20.34
N THR A 240 -2.75 -0.82 -21.43
CA THR A 240 -1.48 -1.56 -21.36
C THR A 240 -0.34 -0.73 -20.77
N ALA A 241 -0.33 0.58 -21.03
CA ALA A 241 0.60 1.52 -20.42
C ALA A 241 0.37 1.65 -18.90
N ALA A 242 -0.88 1.78 -18.46
CA ALA A 242 -1.22 1.82 -17.03
C ALA A 242 -0.83 0.53 -16.29
N LEU A 243 -1.07 -0.64 -16.89
CA LEU A 243 -0.61 -1.93 -16.34
C LEU A 243 0.92 -1.99 -16.23
N THR A 244 1.62 -1.53 -17.27
CA THR A 244 3.08 -1.46 -17.29
C THR A 244 3.59 -0.57 -16.15
N ALA A 245 3.04 0.64 -16.01
CA ALA A 245 3.39 1.56 -14.93
C ALA A 245 3.09 0.98 -13.55
N ALA A 246 1.93 0.35 -13.35
CA ALA A 246 1.57 -0.29 -12.09
C ALA A 246 2.51 -1.44 -11.71
N PHE A 247 2.94 -2.25 -12.70
CA PHE A 247 3.90 -3.32 -12.47
C PHE A 247 5.31 -2.81 -12.18
N THR A 248 5.76 -1.78 -12.90
CA THR A 248 7.06 -1.13 -12.65
C THR A 248 7.09 -0.50 -11.26
N GLY A 249 6.09 0.31 -10.89
CA GLY A 249 6.02 0.88 -9.54
C GLY A 249 5.93 -0.18 -8.44
N TRP A 250 5.26 -1.31 -8.70
CA TRP A 250 5.26 -2.45 -7.77
C TRP A 250 6.62 -3.15 -7.67
N GLU A 251 7.42 -3.16 -8.74
CA GLU A 251 8.77 -3.70 -8.75
C GLU A 251 9.71 -2.83 -7.93
N GLU A 252 9.68 -1.52 -8.17
CA GLU A 252 10.44 -0.49 -7.45
C GLU A 252 10.14 -0.50 -5.96
N LEU A 253 8.85 -0.49 -5.58
CA LEU A 253 8.42 -0.57 -4.18
C LEU A 253 8.93 -1.84 -3.48
N ARG A 254 9.02 -2.96 -4.20
CA ARG A 254 9.48 -4.23 -3.64
C ARG A 254 10.99 -4.32 -3.56
N ASN A 255 11.71 -3.43 -4.25
CA ASN A 255 13.17 -3.33 -4.31
C ASN A 255 13.85 -4.70 -4.22
N ARG A 256 13.44 -5.60 -5.13
CA ARG A 256 13.80 -7.02 -5.03
C ARG A 256 15.29 -7.24 -5.29
N ASP A 257 15.91 -6.39 -6.10
CA ASP A 257 17.34 -6.51 -6.43
C ASP A 257 18.23 -6.25 -5.22
N GLN A 258 18.01 -5.14 -4.52
CA GLN A 258 18.75 -4.87 -3.30
C GLN A 258 18.49 -5.96 -2.25
N THR A 259 17.24 -6.42 -2.13
CA THR A 259 16.89 -7.51 -1.21
C THR A 259 17.59 -8.84 -1.56
N ILE A 260 17.66 -9.20 -2.84
CA ILE A 260 18.35 -10.42 -3.31
C ILE A 260 19.86 -10.31 -3.08
N ALA A 261 20.46 -9.16 -3.40
CA ALA A 261 21.88 -8.90 -3.18
C ALA A 261 22.24 -9.02 -1.68
N ASN A 262 21.42 -8.41 -0.81
CA ASN A 262 21.56 -8.48 0.64
C ASN A 262 21.51 -9.92 1.17
N TYR A 263 20.52 -10.72 0.73
CA TYR A 263 20.44 -12.11 1.16
C TYR A 263 21.58 -12.97 0.60
N SER A 264 22.05 -12.68 -0.61
CA SER A 264 23.19 -13.39 -1.21
C SER A 264 24.48 -13.10 -0.44
N LYS A 265 24.69 -11.85 -0.02
CA LYS A 265 25.79 -11.43 0.86
C LYS A 265 25.74 -12.18 2.20
N VAL A 266 24.59 -12.20 2.89
CA VAL A 266 24.44 -12.96 4.14
C VAL A 266 24.69 -14.46 3.95
N LYS A 267 24.16 -15.06 2.87
CA LYS A 267 24.41 -16.47 2.58
C LYS A 267 25.92 -16.75 2.45
N LEU A 268 26.64 -15.90 1.72
CA LEU A 268 28.09 -16.03 1.56
C LEU A 268 28.81 -15.95 2.90
N GLU A 269 28.56 -14.89 3.67
CA GLU A 269 29.23 -14.65 4.96
C GLU A 269 28.91 -15.73 6.00
N LEU A 270 27.65 -16.18 6.09
CA LEU A 270 27.27 -17.31 6.95
C LEU A 270 27.94 -18.61 6.51
N SER A 271 28.12 -18.82 5.20
CA SER A 271 28.82 -20.00 4.68
C SER A 271 30.31 -19.96 5.07
N ILE A 272 30.95 -18.79 4.99
CA ILE A 272 32.33 -18.61 5.45
C ILE A 272 32.47 -18.94 6.94
N ILE A 273 31.55 -18.44 7.79
CA ILE A 273 31.58 -18.73 9.23
C ILE A 273 31.39 -20.23 9.50
N ARG A 274 30.46 -20.87 8.81
CA ARG A 274 30.21 -22.32 8.91
C ARG A 274 31.44 -23.12 8.48
N ASP A 275 32.01 -22.79 7.33
CA ASP A 275 33.13 -23.52 6.73
C ASP A 275 34.39 -23.34 7.59
N TYR A 276 34.57 -22.17 8.21
CA TYR A 276 35.59 -21.96 9.24
C TYR A 276 35.42 -22.93 10.41
N TRP A 277 34.23 -23.03 10.99
CA TRP A 277 33.97 -23.95 12.12
C TRP A 277 34.23 -25.42 11.77
N TYR A 278 33.74 -25.89 10.61
CA TYR A 278 33.98 -27.25 10.16
C TYR A 278 35.43 -27.52 9.72
N GLY A 279 36.18 -26.46 9.41
CA GLY A 279 37.60 -26.55 9.09
C GLY A 279 38.50 -26.70 10.33
N LEU A 280 38.00 -26.38 11.54
CA LEU A 280 38.76 -26.55 12.77
C LEU A 280 38.88 -28.02 13.15
N SER A 281 40.08 -28.43 13.59
CA SER A 281 40.27 -29.74 14.22
C SER A 281 39.54 -29.81 15.57
N THR A 282 39.29 -31.03 16.08
CA THR A 282 38.63 -31.24 17.38
C THR A 282 39.38 -30.58 18.54
N GLU A 283 40.69 -30.40 18.43
CA GLU A 283 41.53 -29.72 19.42
C GLU A 283 41.39 -28.19 19.37
N GLU A 284 41.11 -27.65 18.18
CA GLU A 284 40.93 -26.21 17.94
C GLU A 284 39.49 -25.73 18.22
N GLN A 285 38.52 -26.65 18.28
CA GLN A 285 37.12 -26.42 18.64
C GLN A 285 36.94 -26.09 20.14
N THR A 286 37.62 -25.03 20.57
CA THR A 286 37.56 -24.49 21.93
C THR A 286 36.32 -23.63 22.13
N ASP A 287 35.93 -23.42 23.40
CA ASP A 287 34.86 -22.48 23.77
C ASP A 287 35.08 -21.07 23.18
N SER A 288 36.33 -20.63 23.10
CA SER A 288 36.69 -19.34 22.49
C SER A 288 36.40 -19.29 21.00
N ALA A 289 36.73 -20.36 20.26
CA ALA A 289 36.39 -20.48 18.84
C ALA A 289 34.88 -20.50 18.63
N PHE A 290 34.16 -21.23 19.49
CA PHE A 290 32.70 -21.28 19.48
C PHE A 290 32.08 -19.90 19.73
N TYR A 291 32.52 -19.17 20.75
CA TYR A 291 32.00 -17.83 21.04
C TYR A 291 32.29 -16.83 19.93
N LYS A 292 33.47 -16.90 19.29
CA LYS A 292 33.79 -16.09 18.11
C LYS A 292 32.82 -16.37 16.96
N MET A 293 32.53 -17.65 16.68
CA MET A 293 31.59 -18.05 15.64
C MET A 293 30.18 -17.52 15.93
N VAL A 294 29.69 -17.69 17.16
CA VAL A 294 28.37 -17.18 17.58
C VAL A 294 28.31 -15.66 17.41
N LEU A 295 29.28 -14.93 17.96
CA LEU A 295 29.30 -13.47 17.89
C LEU A 295 29.40 -12.97 16.44
N ALA A 296 30.21 -13.61 15.60
CA ALA A 296 30.29 -13.29 14.18
C ALA A 296 28.93 -13.49 13.48
N THR A 297 28.27 -14.62 13.74
CA THR A 297 26.98 -14.97 13.15
C THR A 297 25.88 -14.00 13.57
N GLU A 298 25.75 -13.76 14.88
CA GLU A 298 24.73 -12.88 15.44
C GLU A 298 24.97 -11.40 15.08
N ASN A 299 26.22 -10.93 15.03
CA ASN A 299 26.53 -9.59 14.56
C ASN A 299 26.28 -9.42 13.06
N LEU A 300 26.62 -10.40 12.23
CA LEU A 300 26.35 -10.39 10.80
C LEU A 300 24.84 -10.28 10.53
N MET A 301 24.02 -11.13 11.16
CA MET A 301 22.57 -11.10 10.97
C MET A 301 21.95 -9.78 11.44
N PHE A 302 22.39 -9.26 12.58
CA PHE A 302 21.92 -7.98 13.08
C PHE A 302 22.35 -6.80 12.20
N ALA A 303 23.61 -6.77 11.76
CA ALA A 303 24.14 -5.73 10.89
C ALA A 303 23.42 -5.72 9.54
N GLN A 304 23.17 -6.90 8.95
CA GLN A 304 22.41 -6.97 7.70
C GLN A 304 20.98 -6.50 7.89
N ASN A 305 20.30 -6.93 8.97
CA ASN A 305 18.94 -6.48 9.24
C ASN A 305 18.89 -4.95 9.36
N SER A 306 19.87 -4.35 10.05
CA SER A 306 20.02 -2.89 10.18
C SER A 306 20.24 -2.20 8.83
N GLU A 307 21.08 -2.76 7.97
CA GLU A 307 21.33 -2.25 6.62
C GLU A 307 20.06 -2.30 5.76
N TRP A 308 19.33 -3.41 5.79
CA TRP A 308 18.08 -3.57 5.07
C TRP A 308 16.99 -2.61 5.57
N MET A 309 16.89 -2.40 6.89
CA MET A 309 15.93 -1.45 7.46
C MET A 309 16.24 -0.01 7.06
N ARG A 310 17.52 0.39 7.08
CA ARG A 310 17.92 1.73 6.63
C ARG A 310 17.58 1.95 5.15
N SER A 311 17.89 0.97 4.30
CA SER A 311 17.51 1.00 2.88
C SER A 311 15.99 1.10 2.68
N MET A 312 15.20 0.39 3.48
CA MET A 312 13.74 0.46 3.40
C MET A 312 13.21 1.81 3.92
N GLN A 313 13.80 2.39 4.97
CA GLN A 313 13.45 3.72 5.45
C GLN A 313 13.74 4.79 4.39
N GLU A 314 14.89 4.72 3.73
CA GLU A 314 15.26 5.62 2.62
C GLU A 314 14.27 5.47 1.45
N ALA A 315 13.91 4.24 1.09
CA ALA A 315 12.93 3.99 0.03
C ALA A 315 11.53 4.54 0.40
N LEU A 316 11.08 4.35 1.64
CA LEU A 316 9.78 4.86 2.10
C LEU A 316 9.74 6.39 2.15
N ALA A 317 10.83 7.04 2.54
CA ALA A 317 10.92 8.50 2.53
C ALA A 317 10.75 9.06 1.11
N GLY A 318 11.38 8.44 0.11
CA GLY A 318 11.22 8.84 -1.29
C GLY A 318 9.77 8.70 -1.78
N VAL A 319 9.10 7.60 -1.44
CA VAL A 319 7.70 7.36 -1.86
C VAL A 319 6.73 8.32 -1.17
N ASP A 320 6.96 8.68 0.10
CA ASP A 320 6.11 9.64 0.81
C ASP A 320 6.16 11.04 0.17
N ASP A 321 7.32 11.45 -0.33
CA ASP A 321 7.47 12.70 -1.06
C ASP A 321 6.76 12.68 -2.42
N GLU A 322 6.75 11.54 -3.12
CA GLU A 322 5.99 11.37 -4.36
C GLU A 322 4.48 11.37 -4.12
N ASP A 323 4.00 10.68 -3.08
CA ASP A 323 2.58 10.66 -2.73
C ASP A 323 2.06 12.07 -2.38
N LYS A 324 2.86 12.87 -1.66
CA LYS A 324 2.50 14.27 -1.35
C LYS A 324 2.35 15.09 -2.61
N LYS A 325 3.28 14.96 -3.57
CA LYS A 325 3.20 15.65 -4.87
C LYS A 325 1.96 15.23 -5.65
N LEU A 326 1.63 13.94 -5.67
CA LEU A 326 0.42 13.44 -6.32
C LEU A 326 -0.85 14.02 -5.69
N VAL A 327 -0.91 14.11 -4.35
CA VAL A 327 -2.05 14.73 -3.67
C VAL A 327 -2.14 16.22 -3.98
N GLU A 328 -1.02 16.94 -3.97
CA GLU A 328 -0.97 18.37 -4.32
C GLU A 328 -1.42 18.62 -5.76
N GLU A 329 -0.90 17.86 -6.73
CA GLU A 329 -1.28 17.93 -8.13
C GLU A 329 -2.77 17.61 -8.34
N MET A 330 -3.32 16.62 -7.62
CA MET A 330 -4.74 16.28 -7.71
C MET A 330 -5.64 17.36 -7.08
N VAL A 331 -5.19 18.02 -6.01
CA VAL A 331 -5.91 19.16 -5.41
C VAL A 331 -5.91 20.34 -6.39
N GLU A 332 -4.78 20.62 -7.03
CA GLU A 332 -4.67 21.67 -8.04
C GLU A 332 -5.54 21.37 -9.26
N LEU A 333 -5.48 20.14 -9.78
CA LEU A 333 -6.30 19.68 -10.91
C LEU A 333 -7.80 19.76 -10.59
N SER A 334 -8.21 19.41 -9.36
CA SER A 334 -9.60 19.55 -8.93
C SER A 334 -10.02 21.02 -8.86
N ALA A 335 -9.15 21.90 -8.35
CA ALA A 335 -9.43 23.34 -8.25
C ALA A 335 -9.57 23.99 -9.64
N THR A 336 -8.69 23.66 -10.59
CA THR A 336 -8.76 24.17 -11.97
C THR A 336 -9.98 23.65 -12.71
N THR A 337 -10.28 22.36 -12.60
CA THR A 337 -11.48 21.76 -13.21
C THR A 337 -12.75 22.41 -12.66
N HIS A 338 -12.82 22.68 -11.35
CA HIS A 338 -13.96 23.39 -10.75
C HIS A 338 -14.09 24.83 -11.26
N ALA A 339 -12.97 25.55 -11.40
CA ALA A 339 -12.97 26.92 -11.92
C ALA A 339 -13.47 26.96 -13.38
N GLU A 340 -13.00 26.05 -14.23
CA GLU A 340 -13.46 25.94 -15.63
C GLU A 340 -14.94 25.59 -15.72
N LEU A 341 -15.41 24.64 -14.90
CA LEU A 341 -16.82 24.22 -14.87
C LEU A 341 -17.72 25.37 -14.39
N GLN A 342 -17.30 26.12 -13.37
CA GLN A 342 -18.00 27.30 -12.90
C GLN A 342 -18.06 28.38 -13.98
N GLN A 343 -16.96 28.63 -14.69
CA GLN A 343 -16.91 29.60 -15.78
C GLN A 343 -17.84 29.20 -16.94
N LYS A 344 -17.89 27.91 -17.28
CA LYS A 344 -18.78 27.37 -18.31
C LYS A 344 -20.26 27.46 -17.90
N LEU A 345 -20.59 27.16 -16.65
CA LEU A 345 -21.95 27.32 -16.13
C LEU A 345 -22.39 28.79 -16.11
N LEU A 346 -21.48 29.70 -15.75
CA LEU A 346 -21.75 31.14 -15.78
C LEU A 346 -22.02 31.62 -17.22
N SER A 347 -21.22 31.22 -18.20
CA SER A 347 -21.43 31.62 -19.60
C SER A 347 -22.71 31.02 -20.20
N GLU A 348 -23.01 29.75 -19.93
CA GLU A 348 -24.26 29.13 -20.35
C GLU A 348 -25.48 29.81 -19.69
N SER A 349 -25.40 30.17 -18.41
CA SER A 349 -26.48 30.89 -17.73
C SER A 349 -26.74 32.26 -18.35
N GLN A 350 -25.68 33.00 -18.71
CA GLN A 350 -25.81 34.31 -19.36
C GLN A 350 -26.48 34.20 -20.74
N ILE A 351 -26.16 33.15 -21.50
CA ILE A 351 -26.80 32.89 -22.80
C ILE A 351 -28.29 32.59 -22.61
N VAL A 352 -28.64 31.74 -21.63
CA VAL A 352 -30.05 31.43 -21.32
C VAL A 352 -30.80 32.67 -20.86
N PHE A 353 -30.18 33.52 -20.02
CA PHE A 353 -30.78 34.79 -19.61
C PHE A 353 -30.99 35.74 -20.79
N ALA A 354 -30.04 35.84 -21.72
CA ALA A 354 -30.17 36.67 -22.92
C ALA A 354 -31.28 36.16 -23.86
N GLN A 355 -31.41 34.84 -24.03
CA GLN A 355 -32.51 34.25 -24.80
C GLN A 355 -33.87 34.45 -24.12
N ALA A 356 -33.92 34.33 -22.79
CA ALA A 356 -35.13 34.56 -22.02
C ALA A 356 -35.58 36.02 -22.07
N THR A 357 -34.65 36.98 -22.01
CA THR A 357 -34.98 38.40 -22.17
C THR A 357 -35.45 38.71 -23.59
N GLU A 358 -34.83 38.13 -24.62
CA GLU A 358 -35.27 38.28 -26.01
C GLU A 358 -36.70 37.75 -26.21
N GLN A 359 -37.00 36.54 -25.71
CA GLN A 359 -38.34 35.97 -25.75
C GLN A 359 -39.36 36.81 -24.99
N LEU A 360 -39.02 37.32 -23.81
CA LEU A 360 -39.90 38.21 -23.04
C LEU A 360 -40.17 39.52 -23.77
N THR A 361 -39.18 40.10 -24.45
CA THR A 361 -39.38 41.30 -25.26
C THR A 361 -40.24 41.05 -26.48
N ALA A 362 -40.11 39.89 -27.13
CA ALA A 362 -40.96 39.48 -28.24
C ALA A 362 -42.43 39.29 -27.80
N VAL A 363 -42.66 38.63 -26.66
CA VAL A 363 -44.01 38.44 -26.08
C VAL A 363 -44.62 39.78 -25.66
N ALA A 364 -43.84 40.69 -25.08
CA ALA A 364 -44.31 42.02 -24.70
C ALA A 364 -44.69 42.87 -25.92
N ALA A 365 -43.91 42.78 -27.01
CA ALA A 365 -44.23 43.46 -28.26
C ALA A 365 -45.51 42.91 -28.92
N ASP A 366 -45.69 41.59 -28.91
CA ASP A 366 -46.89 40.93 -29.43
C ASP A 366 -48.14 41.30 -28.63
N ALA A 367 -48.04 41.33 -27.29
CA ALA A 367 -49.11 41.81 -26.41
C ALA A 367 -49.45 43.29 -26.64
N ALA A 368 -48.45 44.16 -26.83
CA ALA A 368 -48.67 45.57 -27.15
C ALA A 368 -49.37 45.76 -28.50
N SER A 369 -49.02 44.95 -29.50
CA SER A 369 -49.68 44.97 -30.81
C SER A 369 -51.13 44.49 -30.74
N THR A 370 -51.41 43.48 -29.92
CA THR A 370 -52.76 42.93 -29.66
C THR A 370 -53.66 43.96 -28.95
N VAL A 371 -53.12 44.68 -27.97
CA VAL A 371 -53.84 45.76 -27.26
C VAL A 371 -54.13 46.93 -28.22
N SER A 372 -53.19 47.30 -29.09
CA SER A 372 -53.40 48.34 -30.11
C SER A 372 -54.45 47.94 -31.14
N GLY A 373 -54.53 46.65 -31.49
CA GLY A 373 -55.59 46.09 -32.34
C GLY A 373 -56.98 46.12 -31.71
N MET A 374 -57.07 45.91 -30.38
CA MET A 374 -58.35 46.02 -29.66
C MET A 374 -58.85 47.47 -29.54
N VAL A 375 -57.96 48.47 -29.48
CA VAL A 375 -58.34 49.90 -29.39
C VAL A 375 -58.87 50.45 -30.72
N THR A 376 -58.55 49.81 -31.86
CA THR A 376 -59.03 50.25 -33.19
C THR A 376 -60.30 49.54 -33.67
N ALA A 377 -60.74 48.48 -32.99
CA ALA A 377 -62.02 47.81 -33.26
C ALA A 377 -63.18 48.49 -32.50
N SER A 378 -63.62 49.67 -32.97
CA SER A 378 -64.85 50.32 -32.50
C SER A 378 -66.09 49.59 -33.03
N PRO A 379 -67.03 49.13 -32.18
CA PRO A 379 -68.27 48.52 -32.63
C PRO A 379 -69.31 49.60 -32.95
N THR A 380 -69.45 49.98 -34.22
CA THR A 380 -70.61 50.78 -34.67
C THR A 380 -71.88 49.93 -34.62
N LYS A 381 -72.54 49.94 -33.45
CA LYS A 381 -73.91 49.48 -33.21
C LYS A 381 -74.88 50.34 -34.01
N GLN A 382 -75.51 49.71 -35.00
CA GLN A 382 -76.62 50.23 -35.78
C GLN A 382 -77.92 50.15 -34.96
N TRP A 383 -78.31 51.25 -34.30
CA TRP A 383 -79.64 51.41 -33.70
C TRP A 383 -80.57 52.05 -34.74
N ARG A 384 -81.48 51.26 -35.33
CA ARG A 384 -82.60 51.77 -36.14
C ARG A 384 -83.78 52.13 -35.24
N SER A 385 -84.30 53.32 -35.51
CA SER A 385 -85.40 54.05 -34.90
C SER A 385 -86.74 53.31 -34.90
N THR A 386 -87.43 53.35 -33.76
CA THR A 386 -88.88 53.18 -33.67
C THR A 386 -89.55 54.54 -33.53
N ARG A 387 -90.64 54.73 -34.30
CA ARG A 387 -91.77 55.66 -34.10
C ARG A 387 -91.60 57.14 -34.47
N GLN A 388 -92.12 57.48 -35.66
CA GLN A 388 -92.89 58.71 -35.88
C GLN A 388 -94.34 58.34 -36.17
N TRP A 389 -95.30 58.88 -35.41
CA TRP A 389 -96.68 59.11 -35.83
C TRP A 389 -97.29 60.29 -35.04
N LYS A 390 -97.95 61.17 -35.81
CA LYS A 390 -99.05 62.11 -35.50
C LYS A 390 -98.78 63.60 -35.18
N MET A 391 -99.36 64.41 -36.08
CA MET A 391 -100.25 65.58 -35.90
C MET A 391 -99.62 66.83 -35.25
N ARG A 392 -99.69 68.02 -35.84
CA ARG A 392 -100.83 68.71 -36.47
C ARG A 392 -100.31 69.83 -37.37
#